data_AF-A0A4W3I294-F1
#
_entry.id   AF-A0A4W3I294-F1
#
_cell.length_a   1.000
_cell.length_b   1.000
_cell.length_c   1.000
_cell.angle_alpha   90.00
_cell.angle_beta   90.00
_cell.angle_gamma   90.00
#
_symmetry.space_group_name_H-M   'P 1'
#
loop_
_entity.id
_entity.type
_entity.pdbx_description
1 polymer ?
#
loop_
_entity_poly.entity_id
_entity_poly.type
_entity_poly.pdbx_seq_one_letter_code
_entity_poly.pdbx_strand_id
1 'polypeptide(L)'
;CPSSSGKPNHNDVLLINLAYVSDVKTINDRTETPPPLASLNVNKLASRARTEKEEKLSQAYAISAGVSPEGQQLFQTIHKTLNDCKWQEKSILVMEEVVIVPPYQVENCRGKEGSALSHVRKIVEKHFRDLENQKLMQQRSQAQQTQKETALSS
;
A
#
# COMPACT_ATOMS: atom_id res chain seq x y z
N CYS A 1 -7.16 -23.90 -19.75
CA CYS A 1 -8.48 -23.65 -19.13
C CYS A 1 -8.66 -22.14 -19.02
N PRO A 2 -9.86 -21.58 -19.27
CA PRO A 2 -10.10 -20.17 -19.01
C PRO A 2 -9.91 -19.88 -17.51
N SER A 3 -9.35 -18.72 -17.19
CA SER A 3 -9.14 -18.30 -15.80
C SER A 3 -10.48 -18.11 -15.08
N SER A 4 -10.55 -18.53 -13.81
CA SER A 4 -11.67 -18.33 -12.88
C SER A 4 -12.12 -16.86 -12.79
N SER A 5 -11.20 -15.91 -12.98
CA SER A 5 -11.49 -14.47 -12.98
C SER A 5 -12.19 -13.94 -14.24
N GLY A 6 -12.35 -14.75 -15.29
CA GLY A 6 -12.94 -14.35 -16.58
C GLY A 6 -12.10 -13.39 -17.43
N LYS A 7 -10.94 -12.93 -16.95
CA LYS A 7 -10.06 -12.03 -17.71
C LYS A 7 -9.25 -12.81 -18.77
N PRO A 8 -9.20 -12.33 -20.02
CA PRO A 8 -8.57 -13.06 -21.12
C PRO A 8 -7.05 -13.22 -20.97
N ASN A 9 -6.41 -12.33 -20.21
CA ASN A 9 -4.96 -12.33 -19.99
C ASN A 9 -4.55 -12.93 -18.63
N HIS A 10 -5.44 -13.68 -17.96
CA HIS A 10 -5.16 -14.32 -16.68
C HIS A 10 -5.21 -15.84 -16.85
N ASN A 11 -4.43 -16.53 -16.03
CA ASN A 11 -4.44 -17.99 -15.94
C ASN A 11 -4.51 -18.38 -14.47
N ASP A 12 -5.28 -19.41 -14.16
CA ASP A 12 -5.25 -20.02 -12.84
C ASP A 12 -4.03 -20.95 -12.76
N VAL A 13 -3.17 -20.71 -11.78
CA VAL A 13 -2.01 -21.55 -11.49
C VAL A 13 -2.18 -22.10 -10.09
N LEU A 14 -2.26 -23.43 -9.96
CA LEU A 14 -2.35 -24.11 -8.67
C LEU A 14 -0.99 -24.74 -8.35
N LEU A 15 -0.39 -24.35 -7.24
CA LEU A 15 0.82 -24.96 -6.70
C LEU A 15 0.40 -25.89 -5.57
N ILE A 16 0.71 -27.18 -5.72
CA ILE A 16 0.35 -28.22 -4.76
C ILE A 16 1.63 -28.71 -4.09
N ASN A 17 1.66 -28.69 -2.76
CA ASN A 17 2.75 -29.32 -2.00
C ASN A 17 2.58 -30.85 -2.04
N LEU A 18 3.60 -31.57 -2.50
CA LEU A 18 3.59 -33.03 -2.65
C LEU A 18 4.28 -33.77 -1.49
N ALA A 19 4.70 -33.10 -0.42
CA ALA A 19 5.52 -33.68 0.66
C ALA A 19 4.96 -34.95 1.34
N TYR A 20 3.63 -35.13 1.34
CA TYR A 20 2.95 -36.31 1.90
C TYR A 20 2.06 -37.02 0.87
N VAL A 21 2.36 -36.85 -0.42
CA VAL A 21 1.63 -37.49 -1.50
C VAL A 21 2.34 -38.79 -1.86
N SER A 22 1.65 -39.92 -1.69
CA SER A 22 2.20 -41.25 -1.96
C SER A 22 2.16 -41.63 -3.44
N ASP A 23 1.23 -41.06 -4.21
CA ASP A 23 1.06 -41.36 -5.63
C ASP A 23 0.47 -40.15 -6.37
N VAL A 24 0.97 -39.91 -7.59
CA VAL A 24 0.48 -38.87 -8.50
C VAL A 24 0.23 -39.50 -9.85
N LYS A 25 -1.04 -39.55 -10.25
CA LYS A 25 -1.46 -40.06 -11.55
C LYS A 25 -1.89 -38.93 -12.48
N THR A 26 -1.19 -38.77 -13.60
CA THR A 26 -1.57 -37.82 -14.65
C THR A 26 -2.80 -38.36 -15.39
N ILE A 27 -3.93 -37.65 -15.28
CA ILE A 27 -5.19 -38.04 -15.94
C ILE A 27 -5.23 -37.54 -17.38
N ASN A 28 -4.71 -36.34 -17.62
CA ASN A 28 -4.65 -35.72 -18.94
C ASN A 28 -3.44 -34.79 -18.98
N ASP A 29 -2.61 -34.94 -20.01
CA ASP A 29 -1.45 -34.09 -20.23
C ASP A 29 -1.58 -33.41 -21.60
N ARG A 30 -1.16 -32.15 -21.70
CA ARG A 30 -1.18 -31.45 -22.99
C ARG A 30 0.09 -31.80 -23.75
N THR A 31 -0.06 -32.50 -24.87
CA THR A 31 1.04 -32.88 -25.77
C THR A 31 1.46 -31.77 -26.74
N GLU A 32 0.65 -30.72 -26.87
CA GLU A 32 0.96 -29.55 -27.68
C GLU A 32 2.06 -28.71 -27.03
N THR A 33 3.04 -28.27 -27.82
CA THR A 33 4.06 -27.35 -27.33
C THR A 33 3.39 -26.02 -26.97
N PRO A 34 3.47 -25.57 -25.70
CA PRO A 34 2.85 -24.32 -25.31
C PRO A 34 3.49 -23.15 -26.06
N PRO A 35 2.73 -22.07 -26.31
CA PRO A 35 3.29 -20.87 -26.91
C PRO A 35 4.49 -20.39 -26.08
N PRO A 36 5.53 -19.82 -26.72
CA PRO A 36 6.68 -19.27 -26.01
C PRO A 36 6.21 -18.30 -24.92
N LEU A 37 6.80 -18.43 -23.73
CA LEU A 37 6.49 -17.52 -22.63
C LEU A 37 6.83 -16.08 -23.04
N ALA A 38 5.96 -15.15 -22.64
CA ALA A 38 6.25 -13.74 -22.82
C ALA A 38 7.57 -13.39 -22.10
N SER A 39 8.45 -12.67 -22.80
CA SER A 39 9.69 -12.19 -22.22
C SER A 39 9.40 -11.29 -21.03
N LEU A 40 9.98 -11.60 -19.87
CA LEU A 40 9.81 -10.79 -18.68
C LEU A 40 10.85 -9.67 -18.65
N ASN A 41 10.43 -8.48 -18.23
CA ASN A 41 11.37 -7.39 -17.93
C ASN A 41 11.94 -7.60 -16.52
N VAL A 42 13.03 -8.36 -16.43
CA VAL A 42 13.71 -8.69 -15.17
C VAL A 42 14.17 -7.45 -14.40
N ASN A 43 14.55 -6.38 -15.09
CA ASN A 43 14.97 -5.11 -14.46
C ASN A 43 13.79 -4.44 -13.75
N LYS A 44 12.61 -4.42 -14.37
CA LYS A 44 11.39 -3.89 -13.77
C LYS A 44 10.97 -4.72 -12.55
N LEU A 45 11.09 -6.05 -12.63
CA LEU A 45 10.80 -6.94 -11.50
C LEU A 45 11.77 -6.71 -10.33
N ALA A 46 13.07 -6.63 -10.61
CA ALA A 46 14.09 -6.34 -9.60
C ALA A 46 13.91 -4.95 -8.97
N SER A 47 13.50 -3.95 -9.74
CA SER A 47 13.15 -2.63 -9.20
C SER A 47 11.97 -2.71 -8.24
N ARG A 48 10.88 -3.39 -8.63
CA ARG A 48 9.70 -3.58 -7.77
C ARG A 48 10.05 -4.31 -6.47
N ALA A 49 10.84 -5.38 -6.56
CA ALA A 49 11.27 -6.14 -5.40
C ALA A 49 12.11 -5.30 -4.42
N ARG A 50 12.98 -4.42 -4.95
CA ARG A 50 13.77 -3.49 -4.13
C ARG A 50 12.89 -2.44 -3.45
N THR A 51 11.99 -1.80 -4.20
CA THR A 51 11.06 -0.80 -3.64
C THR A 51 10.20 -1.39 -2.53
N GLU A 52 9.58 -2.55 -2.76
CA GLU A 52 8.74 -3.22 -1.75
C GLU A 52 9.53 -3.58 -0.49
N LYS A 53 10.79 -4.03 -0.65
CA LYS A 53 11.67 -4.32 0.47
C LYS A 53 11.97 -3.06 1.27
N GLU A 54 12.31 -1.96 0.60
CA GLU A 54 12.62 -0.69 1.25
C GLU A 54 11.41 -0.10 1.97
N GLU A 55 10.23 -0.14 1.37
CA GLU A 55 8.97 0.28 2.00
C GLU A 55 8.67 -0.51 3.27
N LYS A 56 8.83 -1.84 3.24
CA LYS A 56 8.63 -2.70 4.43
C LYS A 56 9.66 -2.44 5.51
N LEU A 57 10.92 -2.23 5.15
CA LEU A 57 11.97 -1.88 6.12
C LEU A 57 11.69 -0.52 6.77
N SER A 58 11.26 0.47 5.99
CA SER A 58 10.85 1.78 6.49
C SER A 58 9.66 1.68 7.45
N GLN A 59 8.66 0.88 7.12
CA GLN A 59 7.51 0.63 8.00
C GLN A 59 7.91 -0.08 9.30
N ALA A 60 8.75 -1.12 9.21
CA ALA A 60 9.25 -1.83 10.38
C ALA A 60 10.07 -0.91 11.30
N TYR A 61 10.90 -0.05 10.71
CA TYR A 61 11.64 0.97 11.43
C TYR A 61 10.69 1.89 12.22
N ALA A 62 9.66 2.44 11.58
CA ALA A 62 8.72 3.35 12.23
C ALA A 62 8.00 2.70 13.43
N ILE A 63 7.61 1.43 13.28
CA ILE A 63 7.01 0.65 14.37
C ILE A 63 8.02 0.47 15.51
N SER A 64 9.27 0.07 15.20
CA SER A 64 10.30 -0.15 16.20
C SER A 64 10.70 1.13 16.95
N ALA A 65 10.66 2.28 16.27
CA ALA A 65 10.93 3.59 16.85
C ALA A 65 9.77 4.11 17.70
N GLY A 66 8.62 3.42 17.73
CA GLY A 66 7.43 3.84 18.49
C GLY A 66 6.74 5.07 17.89
N VAL A 67 6.75 5.20 16.56
CA VAL A 67 6.01 6.24 15.84
C VAL A 67 4.51 5.96 15.92
N SER A 68 3.70 6.99 16.16
CA SER A 68 2.25 6.85 16.28
C SER A 68 1.61 6.40 14.94
N PRO A 69 0.45 5.72 14.96
CA PRO A 69 -0.24 5.32 13.74
C PRO A 69 -0.55 6.50 12.81
N GLU A 70 -0.86 7.67 13.36
CA GLU A 70 -1.09 8.90 12.60
C GLU A 70 0.17 9.35 11.86
N GLY A 71 1.33 9.32 12.52
CA GLY A 71 2.62 9.62 11.90
C GLY A 71 2.96 8.64 10.77
N GLN A 72 2.71 7.34 10.99
CA GLN A 72 2.92 6.31 9.96
C GLN A 72 2.02 6.54 8.74
N GLN A 73 0.75 6.88 8.95
CA GLN A 73 -0.20 7.19 7.88
C GLN A 73 0.22 8.44 7.11
N LEU A 74 0.63 9.51 7.81
CA LEU A 74 1.10 10.73 7.17
C LEU A 74 2.34 10.47 6.31
N PHE A 75 3.31 9.71 6.83
CA PHE A 75 4.50 9.31 6.07
C PHE A 75 4.11 8.61 4.77
N GLN A 76 3.19 7.66 4.82
CA GLN A 76 2.71 6.97 3.61
C GLN A 76 2.04 7.92 2.61
N THR A 77 1.26 8.89 3.08
CA THR A 77 0.65 9.91 2.20
C THR A 77 1.71 10.79 1.54
N ILE A 78 2.71 11.22 2.31
CA ILE A 78 3.82 12.01 1.78
C ILE A 78 4.63 11.18 0.79
N HIS A 79 5.03 9.96 1.13
CA HIS A 79 5.82 9.06 0.27
C HIS A 79 5.13 8.76 -1.07
N LYS A 80 3.80 8.63 -1.07
CA LYS A 80 3.00 8.47 -2.31
C LYS A 80 2.97 9.72 -3.18
N THR A 81 3.13 10.90 -2.59
CA THR A 81 3.09 12.19 -3.29
C THR A 81 4.48 12.63 -3.71
N LEU A 82 5.47 12.40 -2.85
CA LEU A 82 6.87 12.77 -2.96
C LEU A 82 7.70 11.55 -2.55
N ASN A 83 8.36 10.91 -3.52
CA ASN A 83 9.17 9.71 -3.26
C ASN A 83 10.44 9.99 -2.43
N ASP A 84 10.80 11.26 -2.26
CA ASP A 84 11.97 11.68 -1.47
C ASP A 84 11.55 12.06 -0.05
N CYS A 85 11.24 11.05 0.75
CA CYS A 85 11.07 11.22 2.19
C CYS A 85 11.60 10.01 2.96
N LYS A 86 12.14 10.26 4.15
CA LYS A 86 12.74 9.24 5.01
C LYS A 86 12.43 9.51 6.48
N TRP A 87 12.53 8.47 7.29
CA TRP A 87 12.47 8.63 8.73
C TRP A 87 13.79 9.20 9.26
N GLN A 88 13.68 10.16 10.16
CA GLN A 88 14.76 10.68 10.98
C GLN A 88 14.34 10.54 12.44
N GLU A 89 14.80 9.49 13.12
CA GLU A 89 14.28 9.10 14.43
C GLU A 89 12.76 8.87 14.38
N LYS A 90 11.98 9.72 15.06
CA LYS A 90 10.51 9.75 15.02
C LYS A 90 9.97 10.80 14.06
N SER A 91 10.81 11.60 13.43
CA SER A 91 10.41 12.68 12.52
C SER A 91 10.44 12.22 11.06
N ILE A 92 9.68 12.92 10.23
CA ILE A 92 9.66 12.69 8.77
C ILE A 92 10.53 13.78 8.13
N LEU A 93 11.59 13.38 7.44
CA LEU A 93 12.42 14.28 6.64
C LEU A 93 11.99 14.18 5.18
N VAL A 94 11.59 15.29 4.60
CA VAL A 94 11.08 15.40 3.22
C VAL A 94 12.06 16.26 2.41
N MET A 95 12.52 15.71 1.28
CA MET A 95 13.45 16.36 0.34
C MET A 95 14.72 16.92 0.99
N GLU A 96 15.15 16.36 2.11
CA GLU A 96 16.26 16.87 2.95
C GLU A 96 16.13 18.33 3.42
N GLU A 97 14.98 18.98 3.20
CA GLU A 97 14.75 20.40 3.46
C GLU A 97 13.71 20.65 4.56
N VAL A 98 12.75 19.74 4.72
CA VAL A 98 11.61 19.90 5.62
C VAL A 98 11.52 18.73 6.59
N VAL A 99 11.46 19.02 7.88
CA VAL A 99 11.29 18.06 8.97
C VAL A 99 9.90 18.23 9.58
N ILE A 100 9.15 17.13 9.68
CA ILE A 100 7.86 17.08 10.36
C ILE A 100 8.04 16.31 11.66
N VAL A 101 7.87 16.99 12.79
CA VAL A 101 8.03 16.40 14.12
C VAL A 101 6.68 15.97 14.71
N PRO A 102 6.63 14.97 15.61
CA PRO A 102 5.42 14.70 16.40
C PRO A 102 4.89 15.99 17.08
N PRO A 103 3.56 16.21 17.19
CA PRO A 103 2.44 15.33 16.82
C PRO A 103 2.00 15.39 15.34
N TYR A 104 2.92 15.69 14.42
CA TYR A 104 2.75 15.61 12.95
C TYR A 104 1.65 16.53 12.39
N GLN A 105 1.44 17.67 13.04
CA GLN A 105 0.52 18.69 12.55
C GLN A 105 1.20 19.62 11.54
N VAL A 106 0.41 20.42 10.84
CA VAL A 106 0.88 21.45 9.90
C VAL A 106 1.87 22.40 10.57
N GLU A 107 1.57 22.80 11.82
CA GLU A 107 2.41 23.67 12.65
C GLU A 107 3.74 23.02 13.06
N ASN A 108 3.84 21.69 12.99
CA ASN A 108 5.05 20.94 13.32
C ASN A 108 5.98 20.73 12.12
N CYS A 109 5.63 21.28 10.94
CA CYS A 109 6.50 21.30 9.78
C CYS A 109 7.53 22.42 9.91
N ARG A 110 8.82 22.04 9.97
CA ARG A 110 9.97 22.95 10.10
C ARG A 110 10.87 22.82 8.87
N GLY A 111 11.38 23.93 8.36
CA GLY A 111 12.26 23.95 7.21
C GLY A 111 12.60 25.38 6.83
N LYS A 112 13.38 25.57 5.77
CA LYS A 112 13.60 26.92 5.22
C LYS A 112 12.29 27.46 4.66
N GLU A 113 12.02 28.73 4.91
CA GLU A 113 10.86 29.41 4.32
C GLU A 113 10.95 29.37 2.79
N GLY A 114 9.86 28.93 2.15
CA GLY A 114 9.85 28.74 0.70
C GLY A 114 8.75 27.81 0.19
N SER A 115 8.89 27.44 -1.09
CA SER A 115 7.94 26.59 -1.80
C SER A 115 7.89 25.17 -1.24
N ALA A 116 9.02 24.59 -0.85
CA ALA A 116 9.11 23.23 -0.30
C ALA A 116 8.29 23.11 1.00
N LEU A 117 8.56 23.97 1.99
CA LEU A 117 7.81 24.00 3.25
C LEU A 117 6.31 24.24 3.02
N SER A 118 5.96 25.19 2.14
CA SER A 118 4.57 25.48 1.78
C SER A 118 3.86 24.29 1.13
N HIS A 119 4.56 23.55 0.27
CA HIS A 119 4.03 22.38 -0.40
C HIS A 119 3.80 21.23 0.59
N VAL A 120 4.78 20.95 1.46
CA VAL A 120 4.66 19.93 2.51
C VAL A 120 3.48 20.23 3.43
N ARG A 121 3.32 21.49 3.89
CA ARG A 121 2.17 21.90 4.72
C ARG A 121 0.83 21.61 4.04
N LYS A 122 0.69 21.92 2.75
CA LYS A 122 -0.51 21.60 1.97
C LYS A 122 -0.79 20.10 1.89
N ILE A 123 0.25 19.26 1.76
CA ILE A 123 0.08 17.81 1.79
C ILE A 123 -0.44 17.35 3.15
N VAL A 124 0.14 17.88 4.25
CA VAL A 124 -0.30 17.54 5.61
C VAL A 124 -1.74 17.99 5.85
N GLU A 125 -2.12 19.20 5.46
CA GLU A 125 -3.51 19.70 5.53
C GLU A 125 -4.47 18.81 4.75
N LYS A 126 -4.09 18.44 3.51
CA LYS A 126 -4.89 17.56 2.67
C LYS A 126 -5.06 16.19 3.31
N HIS A 127 -4.00 15.62 3.89
CA HIS A 127 -4.04 14.32 4.56
C HIS A 127 -5.12 14.28 5.65
N PHE A 128 -5.15 15.27 6.53
CA PHE A 128 -6.16 15.33 7.60
C PHE A 128 -7.57 15.53 7.05
N ARG A 129 -7.74 16.35 6.02
CA ARG A 129 -9.03 16.54 5.34
C ARG A 129 -9.52 15.24 4.69
N ASP A 130 -8.64 14.49 4.03
CA ASP A 130 -8.98 13.23 3.40
C ASP A 130 -9.34 12.15 4.44
N LEU A 131 -8.65 12.13 5.58
CA LEU A 131 -9.00 11.24 6.71
C LEU A 131 -10.38 11.56 7.29
N GLU A 132 -10.70 12.83 7.49
CA GLU A 132 -12.02 13.25 7.99
C GLU A 132 -13.13 12.86 7.01
N ASN A 133 -12.92 13.10 5.71
CA ASN A 133 -13.84 12.70 4.66
C ASN A 133 -14.05 11.18 4.62
N GLN A 134 -12.99 10.38 4.76
CA GLN A 134 -13.10 8.91 4.83
C GLN A 134 -13.91 8.45 6.04
N LYS A 135 -13.67 9.03 7.23
CA LYS A 135 -14.43 8.71 8.44
C LYS A 135 -15.91 9.02 8.25
N LEU A 136 -16.24 10.16 7.67
CA LEU A 136 -17.63 10.54 7.38
C LEU A 136 -18.31 9.57 6.39
N MET A 137 -17.59 9.16 5.34
CA MET A 137 -18.11 8.17 4.39
C MET A 137 -18.36 6.82 5.05
N GLN A 138 -17.44 6.35 5.89
CA GLN A 138 -17.59 5.08 6.61
C GLN A 138 -18.80 5.08 7.56
N GLN A 139 -19.01 6.18 8.29
CA GLN A 139 -20.18 6.33 9.17
C GLN A 139 -21.49 6.29 8.37
N ARG A 140 -21.52 6.97 7.20
CA ARG A 140 -22.70 6.95 6.31
C ARG A 140 -23.00 5.54 5.78
N SER A 141 -21.98 4.79 5.35
CA SER A 141 -22.18 3.42 4.86
C SER A 141 -22.67 2.46 5.95
N GLN A 142 -22.17 2.60 7.18
CA GLN A 142 -22.61 1.78 8.30
C GLN A 142 -24.06 2.08 8.68
N ALA A 143 -24.45 3.35 8.74
CA ALA A 143 -25.83 3.75 9.02
C ALA A 143 -26.82 3.20 7.97
N GLN A 144 -26.43 3.18 6.69
CA GLN A 144 -27.25 2.62 5.60
C GLN A 144 -27.38 1.08 5.69
N GLN A 145 -26.32 0.37 6.10
CA GLN A 145 -26.38 -1.08 6.33
C GLN A 145 -27.28 -1.44 7.52
N THR A 146 -27.14 -0.75 8.65
CA THR A 146 -27.97 -0.99 9.83
C THR A 146 -29.46 -0.73 9.55
N GLN A 147 -29.78 0.33 8.78
CA GLN A 147 -31.16 0.60 8.38
C GLN A 147 -31.74 -0.49 7.47
N LYS A 148 -30.93 -1.03 6.54
CA LYS A 148 -31.35 -2.10 5.64
C LYS A 148 -31.59 -3.41 6.38
N GLU A 149 -30.72 -3.77 7.32
CA GLU A 149 -30.88 -4.98 8.14
C GLU A 149 -32.11 -4.89 9.06
N THR A 150 -32.35 -3.73 9.67
CA THR A 150 -33.53 -3.51 10.52
C THR A 150 -34.83 -3.65 9.72
N ALA A 151 -34.88 -3.13 8.49
CA ALA A 151 -36.04 -3.20 7.61
C ALA A 151 -36.31 -4.60 7.02
N LEU A 152 -35.32 -5.49 6.97
CA LEU A 152 -35.46 -6.88 6.53
C LEU A 152 -35.88 -7.83 7.66
N SER A 153 -35.73 -7.40 8.92
CA SER A 153 -36.11 -8.15 10.12
C SER A 153 -37.49 -7.79 10.69
N SER A 154 -38.20 -6.83 10.06
CA SER A 154 -39.59 -6.43 10.38
C SER A 154 -40.53 -6.89 9.28
#